data_AF-A0AAV4U0D5-F1
#
_entry.id   AF-A0AAV4U0D5-F1
#
_cell.length_a   1.000
_cell.length_b   1.000
_cell.length_c   1.000
_cell.angle_alpha   90.00
_cell.angle_beta   90.00
_cell.angle_gamma   90.00
#
_symmetry.space_group_name_H-M   'P 1'
#
loop_
_entity.id
_entity.type
_entity.pdbx_description
1 polymer ?
#
loop_
_entity_poly.entity_id
_entity_poly.type
_entity_poly.pdbx_seq_one_letter_code
_entity_poly.pdbx_strand_id
1 'polypeptide(L)'
;MDITCRQPLMLFSALPECSKQKNGRVTRKKVPRREGGYYIRESRSSKRWIIYLEGGWYCFDEKSCNHRWSRSRNLMSSTLWPETRSVGGILSPDPEENPYWWDANQVFLPYCSSDTWSGASHSSRKGEFSFLGSLIIIEVIKDLLNKELFSADMLLLAGSSAGGTGVLLNLDRVSDFLQGLKSKIEVRGLADSGWFLDNEPYQPLECLDPQTCAPVEAIKRGVKLWSGQVPRRCQMQYAANDVWRCYFGYRIYSTLQSPVFVFQWLFDEAQMTADNVGAPVSKPQWDYIHRMGNDLRTSLENVTAVFAPSCISHMVLSKKDWRHVKINKVSLPQALRCWELQAHEHNHHHHHPHHHLYDPINSNALPHDVTSMPGDMPTASLRVDRRKSDNSSAENQEESESAESASEKEERRKQRRRERKRRRQNKNNNKKKKKKNSRREYLRVRHRWTLHEDLCYHWLVDECSWPQCNRACPRLHDPFTGEELDFIELLKSFGLDMSSVANALGVDLATLNDMDHDTLLQLLTQQTN
;
A
#
# COMPACT_ATOMS: atom_id res chain seq x y z
N MET A 1 8.11 -15.60 -1.50
CA MET A 1 9.23 -15.26 -2.40
C MET A 1 9.45 -13.78 -2.25
N ASP A 2 10.60 -13.39 -1.71
CA ASP A 2 10.91 -12.01 -1.31
C ASP A 2 11.28 -11.13 -2.51
N ILE A 3 11.07 -9.82 -2.37
CA ILE A 3 11.41 -8.81 -3.38
C ILE A 3 12.92 -8.51 -3.27
N THR A 4 13.67 -8.43 -4.38
CA THR A 4 15.15 -8.28 -4.38
C THR A 4 15.57 -6.84 -4.62
N CYS A 5 16.56 -6.34 -3.88
CA CYS A 5 17.11 -5.00 -4.03
C CYS A 5 17.86 -4.85 -5.36
N ARG A 6 17.61 -3.74 -6.07
CA ARG A 6 18.32 -3.33 -7.29
C ARG A 6 18.71 -1.87 -7.22
N GLN A 7 19.85 -1.59 -7.82
CA GLN A 7 20.40 -0.24 -7.99
C GLN A 7 20.05 0.26 -9.40
N PRO A 8 19.50 1.48 -9.55
CA PRO A 8 19.46 2.16 -10.84
C PRO A 8 20.89 2.39 -11.36
N LEU A 9 21.06 2.36 -12.68
CA LEU A 9 22.35 2.51 -13.37
C LEU A 9 23.08 3.86 -13.15
N MET A 10 22.58 4.80 -12.33
CA MET A 10 23.30 6.01 -11.94
C MET A 10 23.14 6.39 -10.46
N LEU A 11 24.23 6.18 -9.70
CA LEU A 11 24.89 7.09 -8.77
C LEU A 11 24.07 8.25 -8.15
N PHE A 12 23.21 7.93 -7.19
CA PHE A 12 22.81 8.92 -6.18
C PHE A 12 23.97 9.10 -5.19
N SER A 13 24.32 10.33 -4.84
CA SER A 13 25.33 10.62 -3.82
C SER A 13 24.64 10.98 -2.50
N ALA A 14 24.64 10.06 -1.54
CA ALA A 14 24.49 10.38 -0.12
C ALA A 14 25.84 10.21 0.63
N LEU A 15 26.06 11.03 1.65
CA LEU A 15 27.34 11.41 2.28
C LEU A 15 28.24 10.26 2.78
N PRO A 16 29.60 10.42 2.81
CA PRO A 16 30.53 9.53 3.52
C PRO A 16 30.60 9.81 5.03
N GLU A 17 30.96 8.78 5.81
CA GLU A 17 31.22 8.81 7.25
C GLU A 17 32.30 9.80 7.71
N CYS A 18 32.17 10.27 8.95
CA CYS A 18 33.25 10.82 9.76
C CYS A 18 34.38 9.80 9.89
N SER A 19 35.51 10.03 9.21
CA SER A 19 36.72 9.25 9.42
C SER A 19 37.34 9.57 10.78
N LYS A 20 37.42 8.57 11.67
CA LYS A 20 38.41 8.60 12.76
C LYS A 20 39.81 8.56 12.15
N GLN A 21 40.62 9.58 12.43
CA GLN A 21 42.06 9.56 12.19
C GLN A 21 42.72 8.48 13.07
N LYS A 22 43.31 7.46 12.45
CA LYS A 22 44.48 6.77 13.01
C LYS A 22 45.47 6.45 11.89
N ASN A 23 46.65 7.07 12.02
CA ASN A 23 47.95 6.76 11.42
C ASN A 23 48.02 6.52 9.91
N GLY A 24 48.30 7.61 9.19
CA GLY A 24 49.27 7.69 8.08
C GLY A 24 49.41 6.48 7.15
N ARG A 25 48.58 6.43 6.11
CA ARG A 25 48.90 5.94 4.75
C ARG A 25 47.67 6.15 3.85
N VAL A 26 47.73 7.13 2.94
CA VAL A 26 46.68 7.36 1.94
C VAL A 26 46.82 6.33 0.84
N THR A 27 46.11 5.21 0.95
CA THR A 27 45.79 4.38 -0.22
C THR A 27 44.51 4.93 -0.84
N ARG A 28 44.55 5.31 -2.12
CA ARG A 28 43.34 5.68 -2.89
C ARG A 28 42.49 4.43 -3.11
N LYS A 29 41.80 3.94 -2.07
CA LYS A 29 40.66 3.04 -2.25
C LYS A 29 39.51 3.88 -2.83
N LYS A 30 38.99 3.50 -3.98
CA LYS A 30 37.71 4.01 -4.50
C LYS A 30 36.68 3.82 -3.39
N VAL A 31 36.22 4.92 -2.79
CA VAL A 31 35.13 4.94 -1.82
C VAL A 31 33.84 4.62 -2.58
N PRO A 32 33.01 3.65 -2.15
CA PRO A 32 31.71 3.41 -2.78
C PRO A 32 30.85 4.67 -2.65
N ARG A 33 30.35 5.20 -3.78
CA ARG A 33 29.30 6.23 -3.79
C ARG A 33 28.05 5.57 -3.20
N ARG A 34 27.38 6.20 -2.22
CA ARG A 34 26.25 5.58 -1.50
C ARG A 34 24.94 5.86 -2.24
N GLU A 35 24.39 4.80 -2.83
CA GLU A 35 23.36 4.83 -3.88
C GLU A 35 21.94 4.60 -3.33
N GLY A 36 20.95 5.31 -3.86
CA GLY A 36 19.53 4.94 -3.73
C GLY A 36 19.22 3.65 -4.51
N GLY A 37 18.04 3.07 -4.28
CA GLY A 37 17.67 1.78 -4.86
C GLY A 37 16.18 1.51 -4.78
N TYR A 38 15.76 0.40 -5.38
CA TYR A 38 14.39 -0.09 -5.32
C TYR A 38 14.41 -1.62 -5.19
N TYR A 39 13.35 -2.21 -4.65
CA TYR A 39 13.17 -3.66 -4.65
C TYR A 39 12.24 -4.04 -5.79
N ILE A 40 12.53 -5.12 -6.51
CA ILE A 40 11.66 -5.64 -7.58
C ILE A 40 11.39 -7.15 -7.46
N ARG A 41 10.15 -7.54 -7.79
CA ARG A 41 9.74 -8.91 -8.10
C ARG A 41 9.11 -8.92 -9.48
N GLU A 42 9.76 -9.64 -10.39
CA GLU A 42 9.32 -9.75 -11.79
C GLU A 42 8.29 -10.88 -11.95
N SER A 43 7.28 -10.61 -12.77
CA SER A 43 6.28 -11.57 -13.22
C SER A 43 6.16 -11.46 -14.74
N ARG A 44 6.98 -12.25 -15.45
CA ARG A 44 7.13 -12.19 -16.91
C ARG A 44 5.85 -12.47 -17.71
N SER A 45 4.83 -13.05 -17.08
CA SER A 45 3.53 -13.28 -17.71
C SER A 45 2.54 -12.14 -17.51
N SER A 46 2.85 -11.20 -16.61
CA SER A 46 2.01 -10.07 -16.28
C SER A 46 2.50 -8.80 -16.96
N LYS A 47 1.55 -8.05 -17.50
CA LYS A 47 1.78 -6.71 -18.04
C LYS A 47 1.30 -5.60 -17.10
N ARG A 48 0.89 -5.99 -15.89
CA ARG A 48 0.52 -5.08 -14.81
C ARG A 48 1.74 -4.80 -13.96
N TRP A 49 1.97 -3.54 -13.66
CA TRP A 49 3.05 -3.07 -12.81
C TRP A 49 2.47 -2.29 -11.64
N ILE A 50 3.01 -2.52 -10.45
CA ILE A 50 2.78 -1.69 -9.28
C ILE A 50 4.12 -1.14 -8.79
N ILE A 51 4.21 0.19 -8.71
CA ILE A 51 5.33 0.89 -8.07
C ILE A 51 4.79 1.47 -6.76
N TYR A 52 5.31 1.00 -5.64
CA TYR A 52 4.86 1.37 -4.31
C TYR A 52 5.84 2.34 -3.64
N LEU A 53 5.34 3.48 -3.19
CA LEU A 53 6.10 4.51 -2.47
C LEU A 53 5.94 4.30 -0.95
N GLU A 54 7.05 4.02 -0.27
CA GLU A 54 7.08 3.95 1.19
C GLU A 54 6.79 5.32 1.82
N GLY A 55 6.16 5.32 2.99
CA GLY A 55 5.91 6.53 3.78
C GLY A 55 6.86 6.67 4.97
N GLY A 56 6.47 7.50 5.93
CA GLY A 56 7.19 7.66 7.20
C GLY A 56 7.61 9.09 7.49
N TRP A 57 6.65 10.01 7.57
CA TRP A 57 6.87 11.42 7.92
C TRP A 57 7.88 12.14 7.00
N TYR A 58 8.49 13.22 7.47
CA TYR A 58 9.44 14.06 6.73
C TYR A 58 10.30 14.84 7.74
N CYS A 59 11.21 15.69 7.26
CA CYS A 59 11.87 16.72 8.07
C CYS A 59 11.93 18.03 7.29
N PHE A 60 11.75 19.17 7.94
CA PHE A 60 11.46 20.45 7.26
C PHE A 60 12.48 21.56 7.56
N ASP A 61 13.48 21.28 8.39
CA ASP A 61 14.63 22.15 8.67
C ASP A 61 15.85 21.33 9.11
N GLU A 62 17.00 22.00 9.29
CA GLU A 62 18.24 21.33 9.68
C GLU A 62 18.11 20.57 11.01
N LYS A 63 17.41 21.14 11.99
CA LYS A 63 17.27 20.54 13.33
C LYS A 63 16.44 19.27 13.27
N SER A 64 15.25 19.32 12.68
CA SER A 64 14.36 18.17 12.49
C SER A 64 15.01 17.08 11.64
N CYS A 65 15.79 17.44 10.61
CA CYS A 65 16.51 16.46 9.80
C CYS A 65 17.65 15.78 10.57
N ASN A 66 18.41 16.52 11.39
CA ASN A 66 19.44 15.94 12.25
C ASN A 66 18.84 15.03 13.35
N HIS A 67 17.70 15.42 13.91
CA HIS A 67 16.96 14.59 14.87
C HIS A 67 16.50 13.28 14.20
N ARG A 68 15.90 13.38 13.01
CA ARG A 68 15.47 12.23 12.20
C ARG A 68 16.64 11.33 11.81
N TRP A 69 17.80 11.89 11.46
CA TRP A 69 18.99 11.12 11.13
C TRP A 69 19.46 10.24 12.29
N SER A 70 19.34 10.76 13.52
CA SER A 70 19.74 10.05 14.73
C SER A 70 18.76 8.94 15.13
N ARG A 71 17.46 9.12 14.87
CA ARG A 71 16.41 8.17 15.33
C ARG A 71 15.88 7.22 14.26
N SER A 72 15.99 7.58 12.98
CA SER A 72 15.30 6.90 11.88
C SER A 72 16.16 6.90 10.60
N ARG A 73 17.43 6.51 10.78
CA ARG A 73 18.45 6.54 9.71
C ARG A 73 18.08 5.71 8.47
N ASN A 74 17.27 4.66 8.62
CA ASN A 74 16.77 3.83 7.52
C ASN A 74 15.87 4.60 6.54
N LEU A 75 15.25 5.71 6.98
CA LEU A 75 14.44 6.60 6.16
C LEU A 75 15.22 7.80 5.60
N MET A 76 16.55 7.78 5.73
CA MET A 76 17.46 8.83 5.24
C MET A 76 18.72 8.25 4.58
N SER A 77 18.86 6.91 4.54
CA SER A 77 20.05 6.24 4.03
C SER A 77 19.72 4.81 3.60
N SER A 78 20.31 4.40 2.48
CA SER A 78 20.25 3.03 1.97
C SER A 78 21.28 2.07 2.58
N THR A 79 22.18 2.58 3.42
CA THR A 79 23.35 1.82 3.93
C THR A 79 23.00 0.54 4.69
N LEU A 80 21.79 0.46 5.25
CA LEU A 80 21.34 -0.66 6.08
C LEU A 80 20.18 -1.42 5.42
N TRP A 81 19.94 -1.19 4.13
CA TRP A 81 18.87 -1.87 3.42
C TRP A 81 19.24 -3.35 3.21
N PRO A 82 18.34 -4.29 3.55
CA PRO A 82 18.59 -5.70 3.31
C PRO A 82 18.59 -6.03 1.82
N GLU A 83 19.21 -7.14 1.42
CA GLU A 83 19.22 -7.57 0.02
C GLU A 83 17.82 -7.96 -0.48
N THR A 84 16.97 -8.45 0.41
CA THR A 84 15.59 -8.82 0.10
C THR A 84 14.62 -8.23 1.11
N ARG A 85 13.38 -8.00 0.68
CA ARG A 85 12.32 -7.46 1.52
C ARG A 85 10.98 -8.14 1.22
N SER A 86 10.26 -8.49 2.28
CA SER A 86 8.86 -8.90 2.22
C SER A 86 8.00 -7.78 2.79
N VAL A 87 7.05 -7.27 2.01
CA VAL A 87 6.20 -6.14 2.41
C VAL A 87 4.82 -6.64 2.85
N GLY A 88 4.18 -7.52 2.07
CA GLY A 88 2.81 -7.98 2.31
C GLY A 88 1.76 -7.10 1.61
N GLY A 89 0.50 -7.33 1.95
CA GLY A 89 -0.67 -6.64 1.44
C GLY A 89 -0.75 -6.66 -0.09
N ILE A 90 -0.89 -5.49 -0.71
CA ILE A 90 -0.97 -5.33 -2.17
C ILE A 90 0.32 -5.76 -2.91
N LEU A 91 1.44 -5.86 -2.18
CA LEU A 91 2.72 -6.38 -2.70
C LEU A 91 2.96 -7.85 -2.33
N SER A 92 2.01 -8.54 -1.70
CA SER A 92 2.13 -9.96 -1.45
C SER A 92 2.02 -10.74 -2.78
N PRO A 93 2.87 -11.77 -3.01
CA PRO A 93 2.70 -12.71 -4.11
C PRO A 93 1.71 -13.83 -3.79
N ASP A 94 1.17 -13.88 -2.57
CA ASP A 94 0.19 -14.87 -2.15
C ASP A 94 -1.22 -14.45 -2.60
N PRO A 95 -1.92 -15.24 -3.45
CA PRO A 95 -3.28 -14.93 -3.89
C PRO A 95 -4.30 -14.92 -2.73
N GLU A 96 -4.05 -15.58 -1.60
CA GLU A 96 -4.96 -15.54 -0.45
C GLU A 96 -4.89 -14.18 0.29
N GLU A 97 -3.71 -13.56 0.29
CA GLU A 97 -3.47 -12.24 0.85
C GLU A 97 -3.77 -11.13 -0.18
N ASN A 98 -3.42 -11.34 -1.44
CA ASN A 98 -3.52 -10.36 -2.53
C ASN A 98 -4.34 -10.94 -3.72
N PRO A 99 -5.67 -10.96 -3.64
CA PRO A 99 -6.50 -11.73 -4.58
C PRO A 99 -6.39 -11.28 -6.04
N TYR A 100 -6.11 -10.01 -6.30
CA TYR A 100 -6.20 -9.44 -7.65
C TYR A 100 -4.86 -9.00 -8.25
N TRP A 101 -3.88 -8.63 -7.42
CA TRP A 101 -2.58 -8.07 -7.85
C TRP A 101 -1.38 -8.99 -7.53
N TRP A 102 -1.60 -10.20 -6.99
CA TRP A 102 -0.51 -11.11 -6.60
C TRP A 102 0.43 -11.49 -7.74
N ASP A 103 -0.03 -11.46 -9.00
CA ASP A 103 0.77 -11.83 -10.16
C ASP A 103 1.38 -10.62 -10.90
N ALA A 104 1.21 -9.39 -10.42
CA ALA A 104 1.79 -8.20 -11.03
C ALA A 104 3.33 -8.16 -10.91
N ASN A 105 3.98 -7.37 -11.77
CA ASN A 105 5.35 -6.94 -11.51
C ASN A 105 5.32 -5.94 -10.36
N GLN A 106 6.05 -6.22 -9.29
CA GLN A 106 5.99 -5.46 -8.05
C GLN A 106 7.31 -4.74 -7.83
N VAL A 107 7.24 -3.44 -7.59
CA VAL A 107 8.37 -2.58 -7.30
C VAL A 107 8.08 -1.83 -6.00
N PHE A 108 9.01 -1.87 -5.05
CA PHE A 108 8.93 -1.15 -3.79
C PHE A 108 10.06 -0.13 -3.72
N LEU A 109 9.73 1.15 -3.55
CA LEU A 109 10.67 2.26 -3.42
C LEU A 109 10.76 2.62 -1.94
N PRO A 110 11.87 2.29 -1.25
CA PRO A 110 12.04 2.71 0.12
C PRO A 110 12.24 4.22 0.20
N TYR A 111 11.70 4.83 1.25
CA TYR A 111 11.65 6.27 1.38
C TYR A 111 12.88 6.79 2.13
N CYS A 112 13.88 7.25 1.37
CA CYS A 112 15.13 7.80 1.91
C CYS A 112 15.32 9.30 1.74
N SER A 113 14.34 10.00 1.13
CA SER A 113 14.47 11.41 0.77
C SER A 113 13.91 12.37 1.81
N SER A 114 13.02 11.91 2.71
CA SER A 114 12.44 12.73 3.81
C SER A 114 11.70 14.00 3.38
N ASP A 115 11.24 14.05 2.14
CA ASP A 115 10.65 15.20 1.44
C ASP A 115 9.24 14.94 0.88
N THR A 116 8.54 13.93 1.39
CA THR A 116 7.21 13.52 0.90
C THR A 116 7.21 13.24 -0.61
N TRP A 117 8.31 12.68 -1.12
CA TRP A 117 8.52 12.37 -2.54
C TRP A 117 8.48 13.60 -3.48
N SER A 118 8.69 14.81 -2.95
CA SER A 118 8.55 16.05 -3.72
C SER A 118 9.87 16.64 -4.19
N GLY A 119 10.98 16.36 -3.51
CA GLY A 119 12.20 17.14 -3.63
C GLY A 119 12.93 16.97 -4.95
N ALA A 120 13.63 18.02 -5.34
CA ALA A 120 14.57 18.07 -6.47
C ALA A 120 15.87 18.83 -6.12
N SER A 121 16.20 18.90 -4.83
CA SER A 121 17.36 19.64 -4.31
C SER A 121 18.54 18.70 -4.02
N HIS A 122 19.67 18.96 -4.67
CA HIS A 122 20.94 18.31 -4.37
C HIS A 122 21.66 19.03 -3.22
N SER A 123 22.34 18.28 -2.35
CA SER A 123 23.20 18.86 -1.31
C SER A 123 24.24 19.78 -1.95
N SER A 124 24.30 21.03 -1.51
CA SER A 124 25.23 22.03 -2.04
C SER A 124 26.64 21.89 -1.42
N ARG A 125 26.71 21.43 -0.17
CA ARG A 125 27.94 21.24 0.59
C ARG A 125 28.05 19.82 1.13
N LYS A 126 29.30 19.40 1.37
CA LYS A 126 29.62 18.14 2.04
C LYS A 126 29.11 18.20 3.49
N GLY A 127 28.18 17.32 3.82
CA GLY A 127 27.54 17.25 5.15
C GLY A 127 26.05 17.59 5.13
N GLU A 128 25.53 18.16 4.03
CA GLU A 128 24.12 18.51 3.89
C GLU A 128 23.27 17.35 3.34
N PHE A 129 21.99 17.35 3.69
CA PHE A 129 21.01 16.41 3.16
C PHE A 129 20.63 16.75 1.71
N SER A 130 20.30 15.72 0.93
CA SER A 130 19.69 15.88 -0.39
C SER A 130 18.23 15.46 -0.33
N PHE A 131 17.36 16.21 -1.01
CA PHE A 131 15.91 15.98 -1.06
C PHE A 131 15.54 15.73 -2.52
N LEU A 132 15.51 14.46 -2.91
CA LEU A 132 15.46 14.03 -4.31
C LEU A 132 14.26 13.12 -4.61
N GLY A 133 13.23 13.11 -3.76
CA GLY A 133 12.13 12.15 -3.82
C GLY A 133 11.45 12.10 -5.19
N SER A 134 11.17 13.25 -5.80
CA SER A 134 10.54 13.29 -7.12
C SER A 134 11.47 12.74 -8.21
N LEU A 135 12.77 13.04 -8.11
CA LEU A 135 13.78 12.59 -9.07
C LEU A 135 14.02 11.07 -8.95
N ILE A 136 14.02 10.52 -7.74
CA ILE A 136 14.16 9.08 -7.48
C ILE A 136 13.08 8.31 -8.24
N ILE A 137 11.82 8.75 -8.20
CA ILE A 137 10.71 8.08 -8.89
C ILE A 137 10.97 8.00 -10.40
N ILE A 138 11.35 9.12 -11.02
CA ILE A 138 11.61 9.19 -12.46
C ILE A 138 12.82 8.35 -12.86
N GLU A 139 13.89 8.36 -12.08
CA GLU A 139 15.08 7.54 -12.35
C GLU A 139 14.81 6.04 -12.22
N VAL A 140 14.01 5.63 -11.23
CA VAL A 140 13.58 4.22 -11.13
C VAL A 140 12.76 3.83 -12.35
N ILE A 141 11.81 4.66 -12.79
CA ILE A 141 11.02 4.38 -13.99
C ILE A 141 11.92 4.25 -15.23
N LYS A 142 12.91 5.14 -15.40
CA LYS A 142 13.89 5.03 -16.49
C LYS A 142 14.63 3.70 -16.47
N ASP A 143 15.07 3.24 -15.31
CA ASP A 143 15.74 1.95 -15.18
C ASP A 143 14.81 0.76 -15.49
N LEU A 144 13.53 0.85 -15.08
CA LEU A 144 12.51 -0.15 -15.38
C LEU A 144 12.12 -0.19 -16.86
N LEU A 145 12.14 0.94 -17.57
CA LEU A 145 11.89 1.01 -19.01
C LEU A 145 12.95 0.27 -19.83
N ASN A 146 14.20 0.21 -19.34
CA ASN A 146 15.25 -0.64 -19.93
C ASN A 146 14.99 -2.15 -19.70
N LYS A 147 13.94 -2.51 -18.96
CA LYS A 147 13.47 -3.88 -18.72
C LYS A 147 12.14 -4.10 -19.46
N GLU A 148 11.19 -4.81 -18.84
CA GLU A 148 9.90 -5.16 -19.46
C GLU A 148 8.81 -4.09 -19.26
N LEU A 149 9.07 -2.99 -18.50
CA LEU A 149 8.05 -1.96 -18.23
C LEU A 149 7.55 -1.30 -19.51
N PHE A 150 8.41 -1.09 -20.52
CA PHE A 150 8.00 -0.48 -21.79
C PHE A 150 6.89 -1.27 -22.51
N SER A 151 6.72 -2.56 -22.19
CA SER A 151 5.68 -3.43 -22.75
C SER A 151 4.45 -3.62 -21.86
N ALA A 152 4.38 -2.89 -20.74
CA ALA A 152 3.26 -2.93 -19.82
C ALA A 152 1.99 -2.40 -20.47
N ASP A 153 0.84 -2.94 -20.04
CA ASP A 153 -0.46 -2.38 -20.40
C ASP A 153 -0.89 -1.34 -19.35
N MET A 154 -0.53 -1.56 -18.08
CA MET A 154 -0.92 -0.71 -16.95
C MET A 154 0.21 -0.56 -15.93
N LEU A 155 0.38 0.67 -15.43
CA LEU A 155 1.21 1.03 -14.28
C LEU A 155 0.36 1.67 -13.19
N LEU A 156 0.28 1.02 -12.04
CA LEU A 156 -0.30 1.56 -10.82
C LEU A 156 0.82 2.17 -9.96
N LEU A 157 0.81 3.49 -9.78
CA LEU A 157 1.64 4.18 -8.80
C LEU A 157 0.87 4.20 -7.47
N ALA A 158 1.29 3.37 -6.53
CA ALA A 158 0.68 3.24 -5.21
C ALA A 158 1.60 3.82 -4.13
N GLY A 159 1.06 4.21 -2.98
CA GLY A 159 1.87 4.65 -1.87
C GLY A 159 1.03 4.89 -0.62
N SER A 160 1.69 4.80 0.53
CA SER A 160 1.02 4.93 1.83
C SER A 160 1.63 6.04 2.68
N SER A 161 0.83 6.73 3.49
CA SER A 161 1.28 7.85 4.33
C SER A 161 1.90 8.97 3.47
N ALA A 162 3.11 9.46 3.81
CA ALA A 162 3.89 10.37 2.96
C ALA A 162 4.08 9.83 1.51
N GLY A 163 4.09 8.51 1.31
CA GLY A 163 4.08 7.87 0.01
C GLY A 163 2.77 8.07 -0.75
N GLY A 164 1.63 8.08 -0.06
CA GLY A 164 0.31 8.36 -0.63
C GLY A 164 0.19 9.80 -1.10
N THR A 165 0.65 10.76 -0.30
CA THR A 165 0.80 12.16 -0.76
C THR A 165 1.79 12.24 -1.93
N GLY A 166 2.87 11.46 -1.88
CA GLY A 166 3.84 11.30 -2.97
C GLY A 166 3.23 10.83 -4.30
N VAL A 167 2.22 9.94 -4.26
CA VAL A 167 1.45 9.54 -5.44
C VAL A 167 0.77 10.77 -6.04
N LEU A 168 0.00 11.52 -5.24
CA LEU A 168 -0.73 12.70 -5.71
C LEU A 168 0.23 13.74 -6.35
N LEU A 169 1.40 13.95 -5.75
CA LEU A 169 2.39 14.91 -6.23
C LEU A 169 3.15 14.49 -7.50
N ASN A 170 3.23 13.19 -7.80
CA ASN A 170 4.08 12.66 -8.88
C ASN A 170 3.31 11.94 -9.98
N LEU A 171 2.03 11.59 -9.79
CA LEU A 171 1.29 10.74 -10.72
C LEU A 171 1.26 11.31 -12.15
N ASP A 172 0.83 12.56 -12.30
CA ASP A 172 0.79 13.22 -13.60
C ASP A 172 2.18 13.40 -14.20
N ARG A 173 3.21 13.64 -13.38
CA ARG A 173 4.61 13.71 -13.84
C ARG A 173 5.08 12.37 -14.43
N VAL A 174 4.68 11.26 -13.81
CA VAL A 174 4.96 9.90 -14.33
C VAL A 174 4.19 9.65 -15.63
N SER A 175 2.91 10.02 -15.66
CA SER A 175 2.06 9.90 -16.85
C SER A 175 2.64 10.70 -18.03
N ASP A 176 2.93 11.98 -17.83
CA ASP A 176 3.52 12.88 -18.82
C ASP A 176 4.87 12.36 -19.32
N PHE A 177 5.72 11.84 -18.43
CA PHE A 177 7.01 11.27 -18.80
C PHE A 177 6.85 10.06 -19.74
N LEU A 178 5.94 9.14 -19.42
CA LEU A 178 5.69 7.95 -20.25
C LEU A 178 5.01 8.32 -21.59
N GLN A 179 4.08 9.27 -21.57
CA GLN A 179 3.44 9.80 -22.79
C GLN A 179 4.45 10.48 -23.71
N GLY A 180 5.41 11.25 -23.16
CA GLY A 180 6.50 11.87 -23.92
C GLY A 180 7.39 10.85 -24.65
N LEU A 181 7.49 9.63 -24.13
CA LEU A 181 8.16 8.50 -24.78
C LEU A 181 7.26 7.73 -25.76
N LYS A 182 6.06 8.24 -26.05
CA LYS A 182 5.01 7.61 -26.87
C LYS A 182 4.60 6.23 -26.35
N SER A 183 4.72 6.02 -25.04
CA SER A 183 4.24 4.80 -24.39
C SER A 183 2.71 4.73 -24.43
N LYS A 184 2.18 3.50 -24.52
CA LYS A 184 0.73 3.21 -24.43
C LYS A 184 0.31 2.73 -23.04
N ILE A 185 1.22 2.78 -22.07
CA ILE A 185 0.96 2.35 -20.70
C ILE A 185 -0.10 3.25 -20.08
N GLU A 186 -1.18 2.65 -19.58
CA GLU A 186 -2.16 3.35 -18.76
C GLU A 186 -1.58 3.59 -17.36
N VAL A 187 -1.55 4.85 -16.91
CA VAL A 187 -1.02 5.22 -15.59
C VAL A 187 -2.18 5.57 -14.67
N ARG A 188 -2.27 4.89 -13.52
CA ARG A 188 -3.27 5.16 -12.47
C ARG A 188 -2.59 5.32 -11.11
N GLY A 189 -3.25 6.03 -10.20
CA GLY A 189 -2.76 6.31 -8.85
C GLY A 189 -3.57 5.61 -7.75
N LEU A 190 -2.91 5.15 -6.70
CA LEU A 190 -3.54 4.65 -5.48
C LEU A 190 -2.89 5.31 -4.26
N ALA A 191 -3.60 6.27 -3.66
CA ALA A 191 -3.11 7.01 -2.50
C ALA A 191 -3.76 6.47 -1.22
N ASP A 192 -2.98 5.86 -0.33
CA ASP A 192 -3.40 5.31 0.96
C ASP A 192 -2.91 6.19 2.11
N SER A 193 -3.81 6.64 2.99
CA SER A 193 -3.45 7.49 4.15
C SER A 193 -2.60 8.71 3.76
N GLY A 194 -2.82 9.24 2.57
CA GLY A 194 -2.09 10.38 2.00
C GLY A 194 -2.93 11.65 1.85
N TRP A 195 -4.18 11.59 2.30
CA TRP A 195 -5.16 12.67 2.21
C TRP A 195 -5.31 13.35 3.57
N PHE A 196 -4.53 14.40 3.78
CA PHE A 196 -4.52 15.19 5.02
C PHE A 196 -5.37 16.46 4.89
N LEU A 197 -5.79 16.98 6.04
CA LEU A 197 -6.40 18.30 6.21
C LEU A 197 -5.33 19.30 6.65
N ASP A 198 -5.48 20.55 6.19
CA ASP A 198 -4.69 21.72 6.58
C ASP A 198 -5.41 22.53 7.66
N ASN A 199 -6.00 21.83 8.63
CA ASN A 199 -6.69 22.39 9.79
C ASN A 199 -5.71 22.88 10.87
N GLU A 200 -6.25 23.68 11.78
CA GLU A 200 -5.54 24.11 12.98
C GLU A 200 -5.53 22.96 14.00
N PRO A 201 -4.35 22.59 14.56
CA PRO A 201 -4.25 21.58 15.61
C PRO A 201 -5.14 21.88 16.82
N TYR A 202 -5.64 20.83 17.49
CA TYR A 202 -6.38 20.96 18.74
C TYR A 202 -5.59 21.76 19.79
N GLN A 203 -4.30 21.42 19.92
CA GLN A 203 -3.37 22.14 20.77
C GLN A 203 -2.17 22.58 19.94
N PRO A 204 -2.09 23.85 19.51
CA PRO A 204 -0.94 24.34 18.77
C PRO A 204 0.32 24.28 19.65
N LEU A 205 1.35 23.60 19.15
CA LEU A 205 2.67 23.51 19.79
C LEU A 205 3.72 24.21 18.92
N GLU A 206 4.87 24.51 19.53
CA GLU A 206 6.00 25.02 18.76
C GLU A 206 6.44 23.98 17.73
N CYS A 207 6.53 24.41 16.47
CA CYS A 207 6.92 23.55 15.34
C CYS A 207 8.42 23.22 15.40
N LEU A 208 8.77 22.25 16.25
CA LEU A 208 10.11 21.71 16.44
C LEU A 208 10.25 20.31 15.83
N ASP A 209 9.23 19.48 16.00
CA ASP A 209 9.21 18.11 15.49
C ASP A 209 8.10 17.93 14.44
N PRO A 210 8.35 17.13 13.37
CA PRO A 210 7.36 16.83 12.34
C PRO A 210 6.04 16.28 12.84
N GLN A 211 6.06 15.53 13.95
CA GLN A 211 4.86 14.89 14.51
C GLN A 211 3.95 15.84 15.27
N THR A 212 4.47 16.95 15.80
CA THR A 212 3.69 17.89 16.64
C THR A 212 3.52 19.26 15.99
N CYS A 213 4.22 19.50 14.89
CA CYS A 213 4.10 20.71 14.11
C CYS A 213 2.79 20.71 13.31
N ALA A 214 2.09 21.85 13.34
CA ALA A 214 0.90 22.07 12.53
C ALA A 214 1.16 21.71 11.05
N PRO A 215 0.26 20.95 10.40
CA PRO A 215 0.48 20.46 9.02
C PRO A 215 0.87 21.57 8.04
N VAL A 216 0.19 22.72 8.12
CA VAL A 216 0.46 23.87 7.24
C VAL A 216 1.88 24.39 7.40
N GLU A 217 2.36 24.59 8.63
CA GLU A 217 3.70 25.14 8.85
C GLU A 217 4.80 24.14 8.54
N ALA A 218 4.59 22.87 8.86
CA ALA A 218 5.51 21.80 8.49
C ALA A 218 5.74 21.77 6.97
N ILE A 219 4.66 21.79 6.18
CA ILE A 219 4.77 21.76 4.72
C ILE A 219 5.33 23.07 4.17
N LYS A 220 4.92 24.24 4.65
CA LYS A 220 5.49 25.53 4.20
C LYS A 220 7.01 25.60 4.36
N ARG A 221 7.54 25.10 5.49
CA ARG A 221 8.99 25.00 5.72
C ARG A 221 9.61 23.94 4.82
N GLY A 222 8.98 22.77 4.73
CA GLY A 222 9.41 21.63 3.93
C GLY A 222 9.57 21.97 2.44
N VAL A 223 8.54 22.51 1.79
CA VAL A 223 8.57 22.83 0.35
C VAL A 223 9.76 23.71 -0.01
N LYS A 224 10.09 24.70 0.85
CA LYS A 224 11.24 25.59 0.67
C LYS A 224 12.55 24.83 0.80
N LEU A 225 12.71 24.03 1.85
CA LEU A 225 13.93 23.24 2.09
C LEU A 225 14.18 22.23 0.95
N TRP A 226 13.13 21.51 0.54
CA TRP A 226 13.23 20.39 -0.40
C TRP A 226 13.35 20.83 -1.85
N SER A 227 13.12 22.12 -2.15
CA SER A 227 12.79 22.58 -3.51
C SER A 227 11.65 21.74 -4.10
N GLY A 228 10.57 21.61 -3.32
CA GLY A 228 9.49 20.65 -3.55
C GLY A 228 8.77 20.90 -4.87
N GLN A 229 8.66 19.85 -5.70
CA GLN A 229 8.05 19.89 -7.02
C GLN A 229 6.59 19.43 -6.95
N VAL A 230 5.66 20.34 -7.22
CA VAL A 230 4.21 20.05 -7.27
C VAL A 230 3.73 19.95 -8.74
N PRO A 231 2.59 19.29 -9.04
CA PRO A 231 2.04 19.27 -10.39
C PRO A 231 1.76 20.67 -10.92
N ARG A 232 2.15 20.93 -12.17
CA ARG A 232 2.03 22.26 -12.79
C ARG A 232 0.60 22.81 -12.74
N ARG A 233 -0.41 21.96 -12.92
CA ARG A 233 -1.83 22.36 -12.88
C ARG A 233 -2.25 22.88 -11.52
N CYS A 234 -1.84 22.20 -10.45
CA CYS A 234 -2.06 22.69 -9.09
C CYS A 234 -1.23 23.96 -8.81
N GLN A 235 0.02 24.00 -9.25
CA GLN A 235 0.87 25.18 -9.09
C GLN A 235 0.23 26.45 -9.67
N MET A 236 -0.43 26.34 -10.83
CA MET A 236 -1.09 27.46 -11.50
C MET A 236 -2.36 27.95 -10.80
N GLN A 237 -2.91 27.20 -9.84
CA GLN A 237 -4.07 27.63 -9.05
C GLN A 237 -3.72 28.57 -7.90
N TYR A 238 -2.45 28.58 -7.47
CA TYR A 238 -2.02 29.27 -6.26
C TYR A 238 -0.90 30.27 -6.53
N ALA A 239 -0.80 31.30 -5.68
CA ALA A 239 0.35 32.20 -5.71
C ALA A 239 1.65 31.44 -5.39
N ALA A 240 2.80 31.99 -5.79
CA ALA A 240 4.10 31.34 -5.62
C ALA A 240 4.41 30.96 -4.16
N ASN A 241 3.94 31.75 -3.18
CA ASN A 241 4.13 31.46 -1.74
C ASN A 241 3.13 30.44 -1.18
N ASP A 242 2.11 30.05 -1.96
CA ASP A 242 1.01 29.17 -1.54
C ASP A 242 1.02 27.80 -2.22
N VAL A 243 2.10 27.47 -2.93
CA VAL A 243 2.27 26.16 -3.59
C VAL A 243 2.24 24.97 -2.61
N TRP A 244 2.45 25.21 -1.31
CA TRP A 244 2.29 24.23 -0.24
C TRP A 244 0.88 23.62 -0.19
N ARG A 245 -0.14 24.36 -0.67
CA ARG A 245 -1.53 23.89 -0.75
C ARG A 245 -1.69 22.63 -1.60
N CYS A 246 -0.79 22.42 -2.57
CA CYS A 246 -0.80 21.21 -3.41
C CYS A 246 -0.41 19.93 -2.67
N TYR A 247 0.03 19.98 -1.41
CA TYR A 247 0.32 18.77 -0.62
C TYR A 247 -0.94 18.19 0.03
N PHE A 248 -2.06 18.90 0.02
CA PHE A 248 -3.30 18.47 0.64
C PHE A 248 -4.24 17.88 -0.41
N GLY A 249 -4.72 16.65 -0.17
CA GLY A 249 -5.41 15.84 -1.16
C GLY A 249 -6.60 16.55 -1.81
N TYR A 250 -7.48 17.11 -0.99
CA TYR A 250 -8.68 17.81 -1.46
C TYR A 250 -8.40 19.08 -2.27
N ARG A 251 -7.19 19.64 -2.15
CA ARG A 251 -6.75 20.82 -2.91
C ARG A 251 -6.11 20.45 -4.25
N ILE A 252 -5.39 19.34 -4.30
CA ILE A 252 -4.68 18.89 -5.51
C ILE A 252 -5.55 18.01 -6.41
N TYR A 253 -6.48 17.24 -5.85
CA TYR A 253 -7.20 16.17 -6.56
C TYR A 253 -7.89 16.64 -7.85
N SER A 254 -8.61 17.77 -7.78
CA SER A 254 -9.32 18.34 -8.92
C SER A 254 -8.41 18.80 -10.07
N THR A 255 -7.09 18.86 -9.85
CA THR A 255 -6.10 19.26 -10.87
C THR A 255 -5.45 18.07 -11.58
N LEU A 256 -5.60 16.86 -11.03
CA LEU A 256 -4.98 15.64 -11.54
C LEU A 256 -5.70 15.16 -12.80
N GLN A 257 -4.93 14.71 -13.78
CA GLN A 257 -5.46 14.07 -14.99
C GLN A 257 -5.64 12.58 -14.80
N SER A 258 -4.60 11.96 -14.25
CA SER A 258 -4.51 10.51 -14.17
C SER A 258 -5.47 10.03 -13.08
N PRO A 259 -6.27 8.96 -13.33
CA PRO A 259 -7.24 8.47 -12.35
C PRO A 259 -6.59 8.07 -11.03
N VAL A 260 -7.15 8.53 -9.92
CA VAL A 260 -6.70 8.22 -8.55
C VAL A 260 -7.80 7.55 -7.74
N PHE A 261 -7.47 6.38 -7.19
CA PHE A 261 -8.22 5.76 -6.09
C PHE A 261 -7.65 6.25 -4.76
N VAL A 262 -8.52 6.77 -3.88
CA VAL A 262 -8.14 7.27 -2.56
C VAL A 262 -8.58 6.28 -1.49
N PHE A 263 -7.64 5.76 -0.71
CA PHE A 263 -7.95 5.11 0.55
C PHE A 263 -7.59 6.05 1.70
N GLN A 264 -8.53 6.27 2.63
CA GLN A 264 -8.28 7.16 3.76
C GLN A 264 -9.06 6.72 5.00
N TRP A 265 -8.38 6.51 6.12
CA TRP A 265 -9.05 6.36 7.42
C TRP A 265 -9.70 7.69 7.80
N LEU A 266 -11.00 7.69 8.14
CA LEU A 266 -11.69 8.92 8.56
C LEU A 266 -11.12 9.49 9.87
N PHE A 267 -10.45 8.66 10.66
CA PHE A 267 -9.73 9.05 11.88
C PHE A 267 -8.27 8.60 11.77
N ASP A 268 -7.54 9.15 10.79
CA ASP A 268 -6.15 8.76 10.54
C ASP A 268 -5.22 9.18 11.69
N GLU A 269 -4.45 8.23 12.22
CA GLU A 269 -3.58 8.48 13.38
C GLU A 269 -2.50 9.52 13.10
N ALA A 270 -2.01 9.65 11.85
CA ALA A 270 -1.00 10.64 11.53
C ALA A 270 -1.59 12.06 11.50
N GLN A 271 -2.83 12.23 11.02
CA GLN A 271 -3.54 13.51 11.13
C GLN A 271 -3.79 13.86 12.60
N MET A 272 -4.33 12.91 13.38
CA MET A 272 -4.56 13.08 14.81
C MET A 272 -3.28 13.47 15.57
N THR A 273 -2.16 12.80 15.26
CA THR A 273 -0.84 13.11 15.83
C THR A 273 -0.41 14.54 15.49
N ALA A 274 -0.48 14.94 14.22
CA ALA A 274 -0.11 16.29 13.76
C ALA A 274 -1.02 17.40 14.35
N ASP A 275 -2.26 17.05 14.65
CA ASP A 275 -3.24 17.91 15.30
C ASP A 275 -3.05 17.97 16.83
N ASN A 276 -2.03 17.29 17.37
CA ASN A 276 -1.77 17.15 18.80
C ASN A 276 -2.99 16.63 19.58
N VAL A 277 -3.71 15.68 18.98
CA VAL A 277 -4.83 14.97 19.59
C VAL A 277 -4.58 13.47 19.51
N GLY A 278 -4.21 12.87 20.64
CA GLY A 278 -4.00 11.41 20.74
C GLY A 278 -5.31 10.66 21.00
N ALA A 279 -5.23 9.57 21.77
CA ALA A 279 -6.43 8.98 22.36
C ALA A 279 -7.15 10.05 23.19
N PRO A 280 -8.43 10.38 22.90
CA PRO A 280 -9.13 11.48 23.55
C PRO A 280 -9.33 11.18 25.04
N VAL A 281 -8.88 12.05 25.93
CA VAL A 281 -9.09 11.89 27.39
C VAL A 281 -10.09 12.90 27.95
N SER A 282 -10.67 13.74 27.08
CA SER A 282 -11.59 14.82 27.46
C SER A 282 -12.64 15.06 26.39
N LYS A 283 -13.81 15.57 26.79
CA LYS A 283 -14.90 15.94 25.87
C LYS A 283 -14.47 16.91 24.74
N PRO A 284 -13.67 17.96 24.99
CA PRO A 284 -13.23 18.86 23.91
C PRO A 284 -12.34 18.18 22.86
N GLN A 285 -11.48 17.24 23.28
CA GLN A 285 -10.69 16.42 22.35
C GLN A 285 -11.59 15.52 21.51
N TRP A 286 -12.61 14.93 22.13
CA TRP A 286 -13.64 14.17 21.42
C TRP A 286 -14.37 14.98 20.38
N ASP A 287 -14.90 16.16 20.77
CA ASP A 287 -15.60 17.06 19.87
C ASP A 287 -14.70 17.46 18.69
N TYR A 288 -13.40 17.62 18.92
CA TYR A 288 -12.42 17.88 17.88
C TYR A 288 -12.24 16.69 16.92
N ILE A 289 -12.04 15.47 17.43
CA ILE A 289 -11.89 14.26 16.60
C ILE A 289 -13.13 14.03 15.73
N HIS A 290 -14.34 14.21 16.28
CA HIS A 290 -15.58 14.09 15.50
C HIS A 290 -15.68 15.13 14.39
N ARG A 291 -15.34 16.40 14.67
CA ARG A 291 -15.28 17.45 13.65
C ARG A 291 -14.25 17.13 12.57
N MET A 292 -13.04 16.74 12.96
CA MET A 292 -11.97 16.34 12.03
C MET A 292 -12.42 15.19 11.12
N GLY A 293 -13.04 14.13 11.67
CA GLY A 293 -13.57 13.03 10.87
C GLY A 293 -14.69 13.45 9.91
N ASN A 294 -15.54 14.39 10.32
CA ASN A 294 -16.56 14.97 9.45
C ASN A 294 -15.98 15.84 8.33
N ASP A 295 -14.98 16.67 8.65
CA ASP A 295 -14.28 17.50 7.67
C ASP A 295 -13.53 16.63 6.65
N LEU A 296 -12.92 15.53 7.11
CA LEU A 296 -12.28 14.55 6.22
C LEU A 296 -13.31 13.88 5.31
N ARG A 297 -14.45 13.45 5.84
CA ARG A 297 -15.56 12.89 5.05
C ARG A 297 -16.03 13.87 3.98
N THR A 298 -16.31 15.11 4.38
CA THR A 298 -16.78 16.19 3.48
C THR A 298 -15.76 16.44 2.37
N SER A 299 -14.46 16.42 2.69
CA SER A 299 -13.40 16.63 1.71
C SER A 299 -13.37 15.56 0.60
N LEU A 300 -13.93 14.37 0.85
CA LEU A 300 -13.94 13.24 -0.08
C LEU A 300 -15.19 13.19 -0.99
N GLU A 301 -16.19 14.06 -0.79
CA GLU A 301 -17.45 14.04 -1.55
C GLU A 301 -17.24 14.14 -3.08
N ASN A 302 -16.24 14.92 -3.49
CA ASN A 302 -15.91 15.14 -4.90
C ASN A 302 -14.88 14.14 -5.47
N VAL A 303 -14.50 13.12 -4.70
CA VAL A 303 -13.58 12.07 -5.14
C VAL A 303 -14.38 10.99 -5.87
N THR A 304 -13.97 10.60 -7.08
CA THR A 304 -14.72 9.65 -7.91
C THR A 304 -14.52 8.19 -7.47
N ALA A 305 -13.33 7.85 -6.98
CA ALA A 305 -12.97 6.52 -6.47
C ALA A 305 -12.35 6.63 -5.08
N VAL A 306 -13.08 6.19 -4.06
CA VAL A 306 -12.70 6.34 -2.65
C VAL A 306 -13.11 5.13 -1.81
N PHE A 307 -12.28 4.79 -0.83
CA PHE A 307 -12.59 3.84 0.23
C PHE A 307 -12.18 4.44 1.57
N ALA A 308 -13.14 4.91 2.36
CA ALA A 308 -12.89 5.67 3.58
C ALA A 308 -13.69 5.16 4.79
N PRO A 309 -13.15 4.20 5.54
CA PRO A 309 -13.82 3.63 6.69
C PRO A 309 -13.63 4.46 7.97
N SER A 310 -14.63 4.41 8.86
CA SER A 310 -14.68 5.09 10.15
C SER A 310 -13.88 4.34 11.22
N CYS A 311 -12.56 4.21 11.01
CA CYS A 311 -11.63 3.57 11.95
C CYS A 311 -10.50 4.50 12.35
N ILE A 312 -9.95 4.29 13.55
CA ILE A 312 -8.67 4.86 13.96
C ILE A 312 -7.57 3.90 13.51
N SER A 313 -6.79 4.29 12.51
CA SER A 313 -5.61 3.55 12.08
C SER A 313 -4.74 4.41 11.18
N HIS A 314 -3.60 3.88 10.75
CA HIS A 314 -2.77 4.48 9.73
C HIS A 314 -2.24 3.44 8.76
N MET A 315 -2.34 3.75 7.46
CA MET A 315 -1.98 2.89 6.33
C MET A 315 -2.79 1.59 6.26
N VAL A 316 -2.90 1.01 5.07
CA VAL A 316 -3.55 -0.29 4.89
C VAL A 316 -2.88 -1.17 3.85
N LEU A 317 -2.31 -0.60 2.79
CA LEU A 317 -1.93 -1.37 1.59
C LEU A 317 -0.77 -2.33 1.81
N SER A 318 0.11 -2.06 2.77
CA SER A 318 1.20 -2.97 3.14
C SER A 318 0.84 -3.95 4.25
N LYS A 319 -0.36 -3.89 4.83
CA LYS A 319 -0.78 -4.77 5.93
C LYS A 319 -1.30 -6.10 5.37
N LYS A 320 -1.00 -7.21 6.04
CA LYS A 320 -1.40 -8.56 5.59
C LYS A 320 -2.91 -8.76 5.60
N ASP A 321 -3.58 -8.08 6.51
CA ASP A 321 -5.02 -8.13 6.74
C ASP A 321 -5.79 -7.03 6.00
N TRP A 322 -5.17 -6.31 5.06
CA TRP A 322 -5.82 -5.26 4.25
C TRP A 322 -7.12 -5.72 3.56
N ARG A 323 -7.23 -7.03 3.27
CA ARG A 323 -8.42 -7.67 2.68
C ARG A 323 -9.61 -7.77 3.64
N HIS A 324 -9.40 -7.64 4.95
CA HIS A 324 -10.43 -7.76 5.97
C HIS A 324 -11.20 -6.45 6.16
N VAL A 325 -10.60 -5.31 5.84
CA VAL A 325 -11.24 -3.99 5.89
C VAL A 325 -12.38 -3.94 4.87
N LYS A 326 -13.59 -3.58 5.33
CA LYS A 326 -14.83 -3.61 4.55
C LYS A 326 -15.72 -2.41 4.88
N ILE A 327 -16.45 -1.92 3.88
CA ILE A 327 -17.57 -0.99 4.02
C ILE A 327 -18.75 -1.64 3.32
N ASN A 328 -19.91 -1.74 3.98
CA ASN A 328 -21.11 -2.37 3.43
C ASN A 328 -20.85 -3.75 2.79
N LYS A 329 -20.03 -4.58 3.45
CA LYS A 329 -19.59 -5.93 3.02
C LYS A 329 -18.64 -5.96 1.81
N VAL A 330 -18.32 -4.83 1.19
CA VAL A 330 -17.34 -4.72 0.11
C VAL A 330 -15.95 -4.50 0.71
N SER A 331 -14.99 -5.38 0.40
CA SER A 331 -13.61 -5.21 0.87
C SER A 331 -12.80 -4.25 0.01
N LEU A 332 -11.75 -3.66 0.58
CA LEU A 332 -10.84 -2.78 -0.17
C LEU A 332 -10.30 -3.43 -1.47
N PRO A 333 -9.80 -4.68 -1.47
CA PRO A 333 -9.39 -5.33 -2.72
C PRO A 333 -10.52 -5.46 -3.74
N GLN A 334 -11.77 -5.69 -3.31
CA GLN A 334 -12.93 -5.77 -4.21
C GLN A 334 -13.25 -4.42 -4.83
N ALA A 335 -13.26 -3.34 -4.03
CA ALA A 335 -13.48 -1.98 -4.50
C ALA A 335 -12.39 -1.54 -5.49
N LEU A 336 -11.12 -1.81 -5.18
CA LEU A 336 -10.00 -1.52 -6.07
C LEU A 336 -10.10 -2.30 -7.39
N ARG A 337 -10.55 -3.56 -7.33
CA ARG A 337 -10.78 -4.37 -8.53
C ARG A 337 -11.94 -3.85 -9.37
N CYS A 338 -13.01 -3.40 -8.73
CA CYS A 338 -14.13 -2.77 -9.41
C CYS A 338 -13.64 -1.56 -10.21
N TRP A 339 -12.91 -0.66 -9.55
CA TRP A 339 -12.31 0.53 -10.15
C TRP A 339 -11.36 0.20 -11.32
N GLU A 340 -10.48 -0.79 -11.17
CA GLU A 340 -9.55 -1.23 -12.22
C GLU A 340 -10.29 -1.67 -13.50
N LEU A 341 -11.45 -2.29 -13.35
CA LEU A 341 -12.24 -2.84 -14.47
C LEU A 341 -13.08 -1.79 -15.20
N GLN A 342 -13.24 -0.58 -14.65
CA GLN A 342 -14.02 0.46 -15.30
C GLN A 342 -13.30 1.01 -16.54
N ALA A 343 -14.03 1.03 -17.66
CA ALA A 343 -13.53 1.46 -18.95
C ALA A 343 -13.55 2.98 -19.16
N HIS A 344 -14.25 3.75 -18.30
CA HIS A 344 -14.62 5.15 -18.58
C HIS A 344 -14.23 6.19 -17.53
N GLU A 345 -13.56 5.82 -16.43
CA GLU A 345 -12.94 6.83 -15.56
C GLU A 345 -11.67 7.38 -16.23
N HIS A 346 -11.86 8.23 -17.23
CA HIS A 346 -10.74 8.80 -17.98
C HIS A 346 -10.28 10.14 -17.43
N ASN A 347 -11.08 10.85 -16.62
CA ASN A 347 -10.70 12.13 -16.01
C ASN A 347 -11.64 12.50 -14.85
N HIS A 348 -11.10 13.04 -13.76
CA HIS A 348 -11.85 13.59 -12.61
C HIS A 348 -12.75 14.80 -12.95
N HIS A 349 -12.68 15.30 -14.18
CA HIS A 349 -13.35 16.52 -14.63
C HIS A 349 -14.75 16.32 -15.23
N HIS A 350 -15.09 15.10 -15.65
CA HIS A 350 -16.38 14.85 -16.28
C HIS A 350 -17.35 14.33 -15.23
N HIS A 351 -18.01 15.27 -14.53
CA HIS A 351 -19.31 15.02 -13.93
C HIS A 351 -20.23 14.51 -15.05
N HIS A 352 -20.37 13.20 -15.17
CA HIS A 352 -21.46 12.64 -15.94
C HIS A 352 -22.70 12.66 -15.05
N PRO A 353 -23.78 13.39 -15.43
CA PRO A 353 -25.03 13.45 -14.64
C PRO A 353 -25.71 12.08 -14.47
N HIS A 354 -25.24 11.06 -15.20
CA HIS A 354 -25.82 9.72 -15.25
C HIS A 354 -25.00 8.66 -14.50
N HIS A 355 -23.96 9.03 -13.74
CA HIS A 355 -23.31 8.05 -12.84
C HIS A 355 -24.06 7.83 -11.51
N HIS A 356 -25.20 8.51 -11.31
CA HIS A 356 -26.22 8.14 -10.32
C HIS A 356 -27.09 6.96 -10.78
N LEU A 357 -26.47 5.84 -11.20
CA LEU A 357 -27.21 4.58 -11.38
C LEU A 357 -27.34 3.79 -10.07
N TYR A 358 -27.27 4.48 -8.93
CA TYR A 358 -27.47 3.88 -7.62
C TYR A 358 -28.41 4.77 -6.82
N ASP A 359 -29.66 4.32 -6.73
CA ASP A 359 -30.57 4.75 -5.67
C ASP A 359 -29.88 4.55 -4.30
N PRO A 360 -30.09 5.44 -3.33
CA PRO A 360 -29.64 5.20 -1.96
C PRO A 360 -30.21 3.87 -1.46
N ILE A 361 -29.38 3.09 -0.79
CA ILE A 361 -29.79 1.83 -0.16
C ILE A 361 -30.93 2.15 0.80
N ASN A 362 -32.16 1.81 0.39
CA ASN A 362 -33.33 1.93 1.25
C ASN A 362 -33.18 0.86 2.34
N SER A 363 -32.98 1.30 3.59
CA SER A 363 -32.67 0.47 4.76
C SER A 363 -33.79 -0.50 5.19
N ASN A 364 -34.85 -0.66 4.39
CA ASN A 364 -36.04 -1.44 4.70
C ASN A 364 -36.32 -2.63 3.77
N ALA A 365 -35.40 -3.04 2.91
CA ALA A 365 -35.58 -4.23 2.06
C ALA A 365 -34.75 -5.44 2.55
N LEU A 366 -35.26 -6.13 3.57
CA LEU A 366 -34.86 -7.50 3.90
C LEU A 366 -35.64 -8.47 3.00
N PRO A 367 -35.02 -9.34 2.20
CA PRO A 367 -35.70 -10.51 1.68
C PRO A 367 -35.68 -11.58 2.77
N HIS A 368 -36.87 -11.84 3.32
CA HIS A 368 -37.16 -13.09 4.02
C HIS A 368 -36.98 -14.28 3.07
N ASP A 369 -36.40 -15.33 3.63
CA ASP A 369 -36.56 -16.74 3.25
C ASP A 369 -35.95 -17.22 1.91
N VAL A 370 -34.81 -17.90 2.02
CA VAL A 370 -34.46 -19.01 1.12
C VAL A 370 -33.90 -20.16 1.98
N THR A 371 -34.79 -20.90 2.62
CA THR A 371 -34.52 -22.29 2.98
C THR A 371 -34.20 -23.11 1.73
N SER A 372 -33.13 -23.92 1.83
CA SER A 372 -32.78 -25.15 1.09
C SER A 372 -31.41 -25.10 0.40
N MET A 373 -30.38 -25.57 1.10
CA MET A 373 -29.19 -26.12 0.46
C MET A 373 -29.41 -27.62 0.26
N PRO A 374 -29.27 -28.19 -0.95
CA PRO A 374 -28.99 -29.60 -1.08
C PRO A 374 -27.53 -29.82 -0.71
N GLY A 375 -27.32 -30.54 0.39
CA GLY A 375 -26.04 -31.18 0.67
C GLY A 375 -25.76 -32.24 -0.39
N ASP A 376 -24.52 -32.31 -0.86
CA ASP A 376 -23.90 -33.55 -1.28
C ASP A 376 -22.38 -33.34 -1.41
N MET A 377 -21.67 -33.87 -0.42
CA MET A 377 -20.23 -34.12 -0.41
C MET A 377 -20.00 -35.52 -0.99
N PRO A 378 -19.10 -35.72 -1.97
CA PRO A 378 -18.52 -37.04 -2.19
C PRO A 378 -17.32 -37.20 -1.23
N THR A 379 -17.54 -38.00 -0.19
CA THR A 379 -16.47 -38.62 0.60
C THR A 379 -15.63 -39.54 -0.29
N ALA A 380 -14.33 -39.28 -0.36
CA ALA A 380 -13.35 -40.28 -0.78
C ALA A 380 -12.21 -40.30 0.23
N SER A 381 -12.32 -41.25 1.16
CA SER A 381 -11.26 -41.68 2.06
C SER A 381 -10.11 -42.29 1.27
N LEU A 382 -8.88 -41.80 1.45
CA LEU A 382 -7.69 -42.61 1.17
C LEU A 382 -6.72 -42.50 2.35
N ARG A 383 -6.69 -43.60 3.09
CA ARG A 383 -5.69 -43.98 4.09
C ARG A 383 -4.30 -43.91 3.46
N VAL A 384 -3.36 -43.25 4.13
CA VAL A 384 -1.93 -43.33 3.81
C VAL A 384 -1.35 -44.49 4.60
N ASP A 385 -1.23 -45.65 3.95
CA ASP A 385 -0.47 -46.77 4.47
C ASP A 385 1.02 -46.45 4.45
N ARG A 386 1.62 -46.38 5.64
CA ARG A 386 3.06 -46.47 5.87
C ARG A 386 3.53 -47.88 5.53
N ARG A 387 4.37 -48.02 4.51
CA ARG A 387 5.29 -49.16 4.39
C ARG A 387 6.73 -48.67 4.34
N LYS A 388 7.48 -49.09 5.37
CA LYS A 388 8.95 -49.23 5.37
C LYS A 388 9.35 -50.27 4.32
N SER A 389 10.48 -50.06 3.66
CA SER A 389 11.35 -51.16 3.24
C SER A 389 12.80 -50.68 3.20
N ASP A 390 13.65 -51.53 3.75
CA ASP A 390 15.02 -51.31 4.17
C ASP A 390 16.07 -51.16 3.05
N ASN A 391 17.20 -50.60 3.51
CA ASN A 391 18.57 -50.76 3.06
C ASN A 391 18.90 -52.03 2.25
N SER A 392 19.70 -51.86 1.19
CA SER A 392 20.91 -52.67 1.00
C SER A 392 21.93 -51.99 0.06
N SER A 393 23.13 -51.84 0.61
CA SER A 393 24.46 -51.81 0.00
C SER A 393 24.64 -52.30 -1.46
N ALA A 394 25.44 -51.54 -2.23
CA ALA A 394 26.27 -52.03 -3.34
C ALA A 394 27.46 -51.04 -3.46
N GLU A 395 28.62 -51.36 -2.89
CA GLU A 395 29.74 -52.07 -3.54
C GLU A 395 30.35 -51.31 -4.72
N ASN A 396 31.59 -50.87 -4.49
CA ASN A 396 32.53 -50.45 -5.53
C ASN A 396 32.76 -51.63 -6.48
N GLN A 397 32.37 -51.47 -7.74
CA GLN A 397 32.91 -52.28 -8.83
C GLN A 397 33.60 -51.35 -9.81
N GLU A 398 34.92 -51.57 -9.93
CA GLU A 398 35.76 -51.04 -10.98
C GLU A 398 35.19 -51.46 -12.34
N GLU A 399 34.80 -50.48 -13.17
CA GLU A 399 34.45 -50.74 -14.57
C GLU A 399 35.71 -51.14 -15.34
N SER A 400 35.79 -52.42 -15.74
CA SER A 400 36.69 -52.86 -16.80
C SER A 400 36.26 -52.21 -18.12
N GLU A 401 37.16 -51.47 -18.77
CA GLU A 401 36.97 -50.94 -20.12
C GLU A 401 36.86 -52.08 -21.15
N SER A 402 35.65 -52.56 -21.40
CA SER A 402 35.36 -53.33 -22.61
C SER A 402 35.12 -52.36 -23.77
N ALA A 403 35.88 -52.51 -24.86
CA ALA A 403 35.72 -51.71 -26.07
C ALA A 403 34.32 -51.90 -26.69
N GLU A 404 33.36 -51.03 -26.33
CA GLU A 404 32.02 -50.97 -26.94
C GLU A 404 32.15 -50.85 -28.47
N SER A 405 31.46 -51.73 -29.21
CA SER A 405 31.45 -51.73 -30.66
C SER A 405 30.81 -50.43 -31.20
N ALA A 406 31.21 -50.00 -32.40
CA ALA A 406 30.66 -48.79 -33.03
C ALA A 406 29.13 -48.85 -33.18
N SER A 407 28.55 -50.05 -33.28
CA SER A 407 27.10 -50.25 -33.40
C SER A 407 26.34 -49.93 -32.10
N GLU A 408 26.87 -50.33 -30.94
CA GLU A 408 26.24 -50.11 -29.63
C GLU A 408 26.27 -48.64 -29.21
N LYS A 409 27.37 -47.93 -29.54
CA LYS A 409 27.47 -46.48 -29.34
C LYS A 409 26.45 -45.72 -30.17
N GLU A 410 26.16 -46.19 -31.39
CA GLU A 410 25.15 -45.58 -32.25
C GLU A 410 23.72 -45.84 -31.74
N GLU A 411 23.44 -47.06 -31.28
CA GLU A 411 22.17 -47.44 -30.65
C GLU A 411 21.87 -46.59 -29.40
N ARG A 412 22.84 -46.46 -28.48
CA ARG A 412 22.75 -45.59 -27.30
C ARG A 412 22.55 -44.12 -27.66
N ARG A 413 23.21 -43.62 -28.72
CA ARG A 413 22.99 -42.25 -29.22
C ARG A 413 21.58 -42.06 -29.79
N LYS A 414 21.03 -43.05 -30.51
CA LYS A 414 19.64 -43.04 -31.01
C LYS A 414 18.64 -43.07 -29.85
N GLN A 415 18.88 -43.86 -28.81
CA GLN A 415 18.02 -43.95 -27.62
C GLN A 415 18.03 -42.63 -26.82
N ARG A 416 19.20 -42.04 -26.56
CA ARG A 416 19.33 -40.72 -25.91
C ARG A 416 18.65 -39.61 -26.72
N ARG A 417 18.69 -39.66 -28.06
CA ARG A 417 17.97 -38.70 -28.93
C ARG A 417 16.45 -38.87 -28.82
N ARG A 418 15.94 -40.10 -28.77
CA ARG A 418 14.50 -40.39 -28.59
C ARG A 418 14.00 -39.91 -27.22
N GLU A 419 14.78 -40.14 -26.16
CA GLU A 419 14.42 -39.70 -24.81
C GLU A 419 14.43 -38.17 -24.68
N ARG A 420 15.43 -37.48 -25.26
CA ARG A 420 15.45 -36.01 -25.34
C ARG A 420 14.25 -35.45 -26.09
N LYS A 421 13.80 -36.10 -27.17
CA LYS A 421 12.56 -35.71 -27.89
C LYS A 421 11.32 -35.87 -27.00
N ARG A 422 11.15 -37.00 -26.31
CA ARG A 422 10.05 -37.22 -25.35
C ARG A 422 10.03 -36.18 -24.21
N ARG A 423 11.19 -35.87 -23.61
CA ARG A 423 11.29 -34.84 -22.55
C ARG A 423 10.89 -33.45 -23.05
N ARG A 424 11.26 -33.07 -24.28
CA ARG A 424 10.85 -31.80 -24.91
C ARG A 424 9.33 -31.76 -25.15
N GLN A 425 8.75 -32.86 -25.60
CA GLN A 425 7.31 -32.96 -25.87
C GLN A 425 6.48 -32.86 -24.58
N ASN A 426 6.91 -33.52 -23.49
CA ASN A 426 6.28 -33.41 -22.17
C ASN A 426 6.40 -31.99 -21.59
N LYS A 427 7.54 -31.31 -21.74
CA LYS A 427 7.68 -29.90 -21.33
C LYS A 427 6.71 -28.99 -22.09
N ASN A 428 6.53 -29.20 -23.40
CA ASN A 428 5.59 -28.42 -24.20
C ASN A 428 4.13 -28.69 -23.82
N ASN A 429 3.77 -29.94 -23.54
CA ASN A 429 2.42 -30.30 -23.09
C ASN A 429 2.10 -29.71 -21.70
N ASN A 430 3.07 -29.71 -20.78
CA ASN A 430 2.90 -29.08 -19.46
C ASN A 430 2.79 -27.54 -19.56
N LYS A 431 3.54 -26.90 -20.46
CA LYS A 431 3.38 -25.46 -20.75
C LYS A 431 1.99 -25.15 -21.33
N LYS A 432 1.49 -25.97 -22.26
CA LYS A 432 0.14 -25.82 -22.83
C LYS A 432 -0.95 -26.02 -21.77
N LYS A 433 -0.82 -27.01 -20.88
CA LYS A 433 -1.74 -27.23 -19.74
C LYS A 433 -1.76 -26.05 -18.78
N LYS A 434 -0.59 -25.52 -18.38
CA LYS A 434 -0.52 -24.31 -17.52
C LYS A 434 -1.19 -23.10 -18.16
N LYS A 435 -0.96 -22.85 -19.45
CA LYS A 435 -1.61 -21.75 -20.19
C LYS A 435 -3.14 -21.94 -20.31
N LYS A 436 -3.61 -23.19 -20.46
CA LYS A 436 -5.04 -23.52 -20.50
C LYS A 436 -5.72 -23.35 -19.14
N ASN A 437 -5.05 -23.72 -18.04
CA ASN A 437 -5.56 -23.50 -16.69
C ASN A 437 -5.64 -22.02 -16.33
N SER A 438 -4.57 -21.26 -16.58
CA SER A 438 -4.58 -19.78 -16.39
C SER A 438 -5.68 -19.10 -17.20
N ARG A 439 -5.91 -19.53 -18.46
CA ARG A 439 -7.01 -18.99 -19.28
C ARG A 439 -8.39 -19.40 -18.75
N ARG A 440 -8.55 -20.62 -18.23
CA ARG A 440 -9.80 -21.08 -17.59
C ARG A 440 -10.10 -20.33 -16.30
N GLU A 441 -9.06 -20.02 -15.53
CA GLU A 441 -9.16 -19.25 -14.30
C GLU A 441 -9.51 -17.80 -14.58
N TYR A 442 -8.84 -17.17 -15.55
CA TYR A 442 -9.22 -15.85 -16.07
C TYR A 442 -10.67 -15.79 -16.57
N LEU A 443 -11.12 -16.81 -17.33
CA LEU A 443 -12.50 -16.89 -17.80
C LEU A 443 -13.50 -17.14 -16.67
N ARG A 444 -13.16 -17.94 -15.66
CA ARG A 444 -14.00 -18.15 -14.46
C ARG A 444 -14.13 -16.88 -13.64
N VAL A 445 -13.03 -16.17 -13.42
CA VAL A 445 -13.02 -14.86 -12.77
C VAL A 445 -13.93 -13.92 -13.55
N ARG A 446 -13.70 -13.75 -14.86
CA ARG A 446 -14.52 -12.90 -15.72
C ARG A 446 -16.01 -13.26 -15.71
N HIS A 447 -16.36 -14.55 -15.76
CA HIS A 447 -17.76 -15.02 -15.74
C HIS A 447 -18.44 -14.80 -14.38
N ARG A 448 -17.68 -14.86 -13.28
CA ARG A 448 -18.17 -14.50 -11.93
C ARG A 448 -18.46 -13.01 -11.80
N TRP A 449 -17.70 -12.16 -12.51
CA TRP A 449 -17.87 -10.71 -12.54
C TRP A 449 -19.02 -10.24 -13.44
N THR A 450 -19.25 -10.87 -14.59
CA THR A 450 -20.42 -10.57 -15.43
C THR A 450 -21.76 -10.88 -14.77
N LEU A 451 -21.77 -11.66 -13.68
CA LEU A 451 -22.95 -11.91 -12.85
C LEU A 451 -23.13 -10.86 -11.73
N HIS A 452 -22.21 -9.90 -11.60
CA HIS A 452 -22.10 -8.95 -10.48
C HIS A 452 -21.72 -7.52 -10.96
N GLU A 453 -22.12 -7.12 -12.17
CA GLU A 453 -22.03 -5.70 -12.57
C GLU A 453 -22.82 -4.80 -11.59
N ASP A 454 -23.93 -5.31 -11.02
CA ASP A 454 -24.75 -4.62 -10.00
C ASP A 454 -24.11 -4.55 -8.60
N LEU A 455 -22.92 -5.14 -8.37
CA LEU A 455 -22.20 -5.11 -7.08
C LEU A 455 -20.84 -4.38 -7.15
N CYS A 456 -20.58 -3.65 -8.22
CA CYS A 456 -19.30 -2.97 -8.45
C CYS A 456 -19.29 -1.58 -7.80
N TYR A 457 -18.96 -1.52 -6.50
CA TYR A 457 -18.82 -0.27 -5.75
C TYR A 457 -17.35 0.08 -5.50
N HIS A 458 -16.97 1.31 -5.84
CA HIS A 458 -15.63 1.87 -5.64
C HIS A 458 -15.63 3.29 -5.06
N TRP A 459 -16.83 3.83 -4.79
CA TRP A 459 -17.05 4.99 -3.93
C TRP A 459 -17.72 4.48 -2.66
N LEU A 460 -16.95 4.37 -1.58
CA LEU A 460 -17.34 3.79 -0.32
C LEU A 460 -16.78 4.66 0.80
N VAL A 461 -17.65 5.42 1.46
CA VAL A 461 -17.31 6.26 2.61
C VAL A 461 -18.26 5.86 3.73
N ASP A 462 -17.73 5.57 4.93
CA ASP A 462 -18.59 5.23 6.05
C ASP A 462 -19.38 6.47 6.52
N GLU A 463 -20.68 6.26 6.72
CA GLU A 463 -21.62 7.29 7.17
C GLU A 463 -21.58 7.47 8.69
N CYS A 464 -21.14 6.46 9.44
CA CYS A 464 -21.10 6.54 10.89
C CYS A 464 -20.06 7.56 11.37
N SER A 465 -20.49 8.45 12.27
CA SER A 465 -19.71 9.62 12.72
C SER A 465 -18.75 9.33 13.88
N TRP A 466 -18.79 8.12 14.42
CA TRP A 466 -17.98 7.69 15.56
C TRP A 466 -16.66 7.04 15.11
N PRO A 467 -15.53 7.31 15.77
CA PRO A 467 -14.33 6.52 15.55
C PRO A 467 -14.56 5.05 15.93
N GLN A 468 -14.02 4.13 15.14
CA GLN A 468 -14.13 2.69 15.35
C GLN A 468 -15.58 2.12 15.28
N CYS A 469 -16.52 2.83 14.64
CA CYS A 469 -17.88 2.31 14.44
C CYS A 469 -17.97 1.24 13.34
N ASN A 470 -16.97 1.13 12.47
CA ASN A 470 -16.96 0.08 11.46
C ASN A 470 -16.48 -1.26 12.06
N ARG A 471 -17.31 -2.30 11.92
CA ARG A 471 -17.02 -3.64 12.47
C ARG A 471 -15.80 -4.34 11.86
N ALA A 472 -15.34 -3.87 10.70
CA ALA A 472 -14.17 -4.37 10.01
C ALA A 472 -12.91 -3.55 10.34
N CYS A 473 -12.96 -2.65 11.32
CA CYS A 473 -11.79 -1.92 11.76
C CYS A 473 -10.71 -2.85 12.31
N PRO A 474 -9.42 -2.50 12.11
CA PRO A 474 -8.34 -3.18 12.79
C PRO A 474 -8.46 -2.96 14.30
N ARG A 475 -8.08 -3.98 15.07
CA ARG A 475 -8.02 -3.87 16.53
C ARG A 475 -7.00 -2.79 16.92
N LEU A 476 -7.33 -2.05 17.98
CA LEU A 476 -6.40 -1.10 18.57
C LEU A 476 -5.48 -1.83 19.53
N HIS A 477 -4.25 -1.34 19.62
CA HIS A 477 -3.23 -1.88 20.51
C HIS A 477 -2.77 -0.79 21.47
N ASP A 478 -2.49 -1.18 22.71
CA ASP A 478 -1.90 -0.29 23.69
C ASP A 478 -0.49 0.12 23.22
N PRO A 479 -0.18 1.42 23.16
CA PRO A 479 1.09 1.91 22.63
C PRO A 479 2.30 1.62 23.53
N PHE A 480 2.10 1.23 24.79
CA PHE A 480 3.14 0.91 25.77
C PHE A 480 3.34 -0.60 25.95
N THR A 481 2.25 -1.38 26.02
CA THR A 481 2.31 -2.84 26.23
C THR A 481 2.24 -3.63 24.93
N GLY A 482 1.66 -3.06 23.87
CA GLY A 482 1.39 -3.74 22.60
C GLY A 482 0.22 -4.73 22.65
N GLU A 483 -0.46 -4.84 23.79
CA GLU A 483 -1.62 -5.70 23.97
C GLU A 483 -2.83 -5.13 23.21
N GLU A 484 -3.71 -6.01 22.74
CA GLU A 484 -4.96 -5.58 22.10
C GLU A 484 -5.87 -4.93 23.14
N LEU A 485 -6.33 -3.72 22.85
CA LEU A 485 -7.31 -3.03 23.69
C LEU A 485 -8.69 -3.59 23.39
N ASP A 486 -9.37 -4.07 24.44
CA ASP A 486 -10.79 -4.39 24.36
C ASP A 486 -11.62 -3.12 24.10
N PHE A 487 -12.78 -3.22 23.47
CA PHE A 487 -13.63 -2.08 23.15
C PHE A 487 -14.06 -1.28 24.39
N ILE A 488 -14.25 -1.95 25.53
CA ILE A 488 -14.58 -1.28 26.79
C ILE A 488 -13.36 -0.56 27.37
N GLU A 489 -12.18 -1.19 27.32
CA GLU A 489 -10.93 -0.54 27.71
C GLU A 489 -10.62 0.64 26.79
N LEU A 490 -10.97 0.53 25.52
CA LEU A 490 -10.92 1.61 24.56
C LEU A 490 -11.85 2.76 24.99
N LEU A 491 -13.13 2.51 25.26
CA LEU A 491 -14.07 3.52 25.76
C LEU A 491 -13.59 4.15 27.09
N LYS A 492 -13.01 3.37 28.01
CA LYS A 492 -12.41 3.86 29.26
C LYS A 492 -11.17 4.71 29.02
N SER A 493 -10.28 4.27 28.12
CA SER A 493 -9.12 5.05 27.67
C SER A 493 -9.56 6.36 26.99
N PHE A 494 -10.77 6.35 26.44
CA PHE A 494 -11.42 7.52 25.88
C PHE A 494 -12.08 8.46 26.92
N GLY A 495 -11.83 8.24 28.20
CA GLY A 495 -12.33 9.08 29.29
C GLY A 495 -13.85 8.97 29.53
N LEU A 496 -14.52 7.97 28.95
CA LEU A 496 -15.91 7.68 29.27
C LEU A 496 -15.96 7.08 30.68
N ASP A 497 -16.66 7.77 31.58
CA ASP A 497 -17.04 7.17 32.85
C ASP A 497 -18.10 6.11 32.58
N MET A 498 -17.67 4.85 32.63
CA MET A 498 -18.56 3.72 32.39
C MET A 498 -19.69 3.65 33.41
N SER A 499 -19.56 4.28 34.58
CA SER A 499 -20.66 4.42 35.54
C SER A 499 -21.75 5.34 35.00
N SER A 500 -21.35 6.47 34.40
CA SER A 500 -22.25 7.40 33.72
C SER A 500 -22.87 6.78 32.47
N VAL A 501 -22.11 5.99 31.69
CA VAL A 501 -22.63 5.26 30.52
C VAL A 501 -23.63 4.19 30.96
N ALA A 502 -23.31 3.40 32.00
CA ALA A 502 -24.21 2.39 32.56
C ALA A 502 -25.53 3.02 33.03
N ASN A 503 -25.45 4.14 33.76
CA ASN A 503 -26.62 4.90 34.19
C ASN A 503 -27.44 5.45 33.01
N ALA A 504 -26.79 5.97 31.96
CA ALA A 504 -27.46 6.49 30.77
C ALA A 504 -28.14 5.40 29.94
N LEU A 505 -27.59 4.18 29.97
CA LEU A 505 -28.12 3.00 29.28
C LEU A 505 -29.11 2.19 30.15
N GLY A 506 -29.29 2.57 31.42
CA GLY A 506 -30.18 1.86 32.35
C GLY A 506 -29.74 0.44 32.68
N VAL A 507 -28.43 0.15 32.56
CA VAL A 507 -27.83 -1.15 32.87
C VAL A 507 -26.83 -1.01 34.02
N ASP A 508 -26.58 -2.07 34.78
CA ASP A 508 -25.55 -2.03 35.81
C ASP A 508 -24.14 -2.14 35.20
N LEU A 509 -23.13 -1.68 35.95
CA LEU A 509 -21.76 -1.59 35.49
C LEU A 509 -21.14 -2.97 35.19
N ALA A 510 -21.55 -4.03 35.88
CA ALA A 510 -21.03 -5.38 35.61
C ALA A 510 -21.60 -5.92 34.30
N THR A 511 -22.91 -5.76 34.08
CA THR A 511 -23.56 -6.09 32.81
C THR A 511 -22.96 -5.29 31.66
N LEU A 512 -22.69 -3.99 31.83
CA LEU A 512 -22.04 -3.18 30.79
C LEU A 512 -20.62 -3.65 30.47
N ASN A 513 -19.85 -4.08 31.48
CA ASN A 513 -18.48 -4.61 31.29
C ASN A 513 -18.45 -6.00 30.64
N ASP A 514 -19.53 -6.77 30.74
CA ASP A 514 -19.65 -8.10 30.13
C ASP A 514 -20.35 -8.08 28.75
N MET A 515 -20.83 -6.91 28.30
CA MET A 515 -21.45 -6.75 26.99
C MET A 515 -20.41 -6.97 25.88
N ASP A 516 -20.82 -7.68 24.84
CA ASP A 516 -20.02 -7.80 23.63
C ASP A 516 -20.03 -6.48 22.83
N HIS A 517 -19.03 -6.34 21.95
CA HIS A 517 -18.82 -5.15 21.14
C HIS A 517 -20.05 -4.71 20.34
N ASP A 518 -20.81 -5.65 19.75
CA ASP A 518 -21.97 -5.31 18.91
C ASP A 518 -23.10 -4.71 19.74
N THR A 519 -23.32 -5.23 20.95
CA THR A 519 -24.33 -4.73 21.88
C THR A 519 -23.99 -3.31 22.36
N LEU A 520 -22.74 -3.08 22.76
CA LEU A 520 -22.26 -1.76 23.20
C LEU A 520 -22.33 -0.71 22.09
N LEU A 521 -21.88 -1.05 20.89
CA LEU A 521 -21.88 -0.11 19.77
C LEU A 521 -23.31 0.27 19.35
N GLN A 522 -24.25 -0.68 19.34
CA GLN A 522 -25.66 -0.38 19.08
C GLN A 522 -26.25 0.58 20.11
N LEU A 523 -25.97 0.36 21.40
CA LEU A 523 -26.46 1.22 22.48
C LEU A 523 -25.89 2.65 22.39
N LEU A 524 -24.62 2.79 22.02
CA LEU A 524 -23.95 4.09 21.88
C LEU A 524 -24.37 4.86 20.61
N THR A 525 -24.70 4.15 19.53
CA THR A 525 -25.06 4.75 18.24
C THR A 525 -26.56 4.97 18.05
N GLN A 526 -27.42 4.29 18.80
CA GLN A 526 -28.88 4.46 18.72
C GLN A 526 -29.41 5.73 19.43
N GLN A 527 -28.59 6.41 20.26
CA GLN A 527 -29.03 7.62 20.97
C GLN A 527 -28.93 8.92 20.14
N THR A 528 -28.52 8.85 18.88
CA THR A 528 -28.62 9.98 17.94
C THR A 528 -29.81 9.79 17.01
N ASN A 529 -31.02 10.04 17.53
CA ASN A 529 -32.21 10.37 16.75
C ASN A 529 -32.91 11.56 17.40
#